data_AF-A0A9P7WY56-F1
#
_entry.id   AF-A0A9P7WY56-F1
#
_cell.length_a   1.000
_cell.length_b   1.000
_cell.length_c   1.000
_cell.angle_alpha   90.00
_cell.angle_beta   90.00
_cell.angle_gamma   90.00
#
_symmetry.space_group_name_H-M   'P 1'
#
loop_
_entity.id
_entity.type
_entity.pdbx_description
1 polymer ?
#
loop_
_entity_poly.entity_id
_entity_poly.type
_entity_poly.pdbx_seq_one_letter_code
_entity_poly.pdbx_strand_id
1 'polypeptide(L)'
;MDSDSEAGGSPLQLPADTMAALKDFLVEQQALQQDYLALTEKQSEARIIDVKEFRRLFGEDWGKSQFWYSEAFAYQLASALHPLCLPSTRIAFLCCPTTFVAFQSTPEKIHSGAHAHLLEYDERFKTFAGGQYSFYNLHKPLDGLPEDLLGQVDVAVVDPPYLTRQTNELVVQTLKALMRPPGNDGGKLVLLTSESVEHILDGVYSDFGPL
;
A
#
# COMPACT_ATOMS: atom_id res chain seq x y z
N MET A 1 -58.84 -35.85 -20.24
CA MET A 1 -57.60 -36.33 -19.59
C MET A 1 -56.50 -35.94 -20.53
N ASP A 2 -55.98 -34.73 -20.35
CA ASP A 2 -54.86 -34.15 -21.08
C ASP A 2 -53.93 -33.62 -19.97
N SER A 3 -52.85 -34.33 -19.70
CA SER A 3 -51.52 -34.19 -20.32
C SER A 3 -50.71 -33.11 -19.61
N ASP A 4 -49.73 -33.56 -18.82
CA ASP A 4 -48.55 -32.75 -18.48
C ASP A 4 -47.36 -33.71 -18.30
N SER A 5 -46.56 -33.81 -19.36
CA SER A 5 -45.27 -34.47 -19.35
C SER A 5 -44.23 -33.50 -18.81
N GLU A 6 -43.72 -33.76 -17.60
CA GLU A 6 -42.58 -33.01 -17.06
C GLU A 6 -41.35 -33.16 -17.96
N ALA A 7 -40.97 -32.08 -18.62
CA ALA A 7 -39.74 -31.99 -19.38
C ALA A 7 -38.55 -31.98 -18.41
N GLY A 8 -37.82 -33.10 -18.35
CA GLY A 8 -36.53 -33.20 -17.67
C GLY A 8 -35.48 -32.31 -18.34
N GLY A 9 -35.35 -31.07 -17.87
CA GLY A 9 -34.24 -30.19 -18.21
C GLY A 9 -32.95 -30.71 -17.56
N SER A 10 -31.92 -30.97 -18.35
CA SER A 10 -30.59 -31.33 -17.85
C SER A 10 -30.11 -30.28 -16.83
N PRO A 11 -29.47 -30.69 -15.72
CA PRO A 11 -29.00 -29.75 -14.71
C PRO A 11 -28.08 -28.70 -15.33
N LEU A 12 -28.27 -27.43 -14.97
CA LEU A 12 -27.41 -26.34 -15.42
C LEU A 12 -25.97 -26.67 -15.04
N GLN A 13 -25.12 -26.89 -16.05
CA GLN A 13 -23.69 -27.13 -15.90
C GLN A 13 -22.92 -26.04 -16.62
N LEU A 14 -21.74 -25.70 -16.08
CA LEU A 14 -20.84 -24.78 -16.74
C LEU A 14 -20.33 -25.40 -18.05
N PRO A 15 -20.21 -24.62 -19.13
CA PRO A 15 -19.50 -25.02 -20.33
C PRO A 15 -18.10 -25.58 -20.02
N ALA A 16 -17.63 -26.56 -20.80
CA ALA A 16 -16.40 -27.29 -20.51
C ALA A 16 -15.15 -26.38 -20.49
N ASP A 17 -15.12 -25.37 -21.37
CA ASP A 17 -14.10 -24.33 -21.42
C ASP A 17 -14.13 -23.44 -20.16
N THR A 18 -15.30 -23.04 -19.70
CA THR A 18 -15.48 -22.27 -18.47
C THR A 18 -15.05 -23.07 -17.24
N MET A 19 -15.38 -24.36 -17.20
CA MET A 19 -14.94 -25.28 -16.15
C MET A 19 -13.42 -25.48 -16.14
N ALA A 20 -12.78 -25.52 -17.32
CA ALA A 20 -11.32 -25.59 -17.42
C ALA A 20 -10.67 -24.31 -16.89
N ALA A 21 -11.12 -23.14 -17.34
CA ALA A 21 -10.62 -21.85 -16.85
C ALA A 21 -10.78 -21.69 -15.34
N LEU A 22 -11.90 -22.15 -14.77
CA LEU A 22 -12.12 -22.15 -13.32
C LEU A 22 -11.12 -23.06 -12.58
N LYS A 23 -10.82 -24.25 -13.12
CA LYS A 23 -9.82 -25.15 -12.53
C LYS A 23 -8.43 -24.52 -12.53
N ASP A 24 -8.03 -23.92 -13.65
CA ASP A 24 -6.74 -23.26 -13.77
C ASP A 24 -6.63 -22.11 -12.76
N PHE A 25 -7.67 -21.28 -12.66
CA PHE A 25 -7.75 -20.22 -11.65
C PHE A 25 -7.64 -20.76 -10.21
N LEU A 26 -8.33 -21.86 -9.88
CA LEU A 26 -8.26 -22.46 -8.53
C LEU A 26 -6.86 -23.01 -8.21
N VAL A 27 -6.15 -23.56 -9.19
CA VAL A 27 -4.76 -24.01 -9.04
C VAL A 27 -3.85 -22.82 -8.78
N GLU A 28 -4.01 -21.72 -9.53
CA GLU A 28 -3.27 -20.48 -9.30
C GLU A 28 -3.52 -19.90 -7.90
N GLN A 29 -4.78 -19.86 -7.45
CA GLN A 29 -5.14 -19.40 -6.11
C GLN A 29 -4.51 -20.27 -5.01
N GLN A 30 -4.51 -21.59 -5.19
CA GLN A 30 -3.87 -22.51 -4.24
C GLN A 30 -2.35 -22.29 -4.16
N ALA A 31 -1.68 -22.10 -5.30
CA ALA A 31 -0.25 -21.81 -5.34
C ALA A 31 0.09 -20.48 -4.64
N LEU A 32 -0.70 -19.42 -4.88
CA LEU A 32 -0.55 -18.14 -4.19
C LEU A 32 -0.73 -18.27 -2.68
N GLN A 33 -1.73 -19.04 -2.25
CA GLN A 33 -1.97 -19.29 -0.83
C GLN A 33 -0.81 -20.04 -0.18
N GLN A 34 -0.23 -21.03 -0.85
CA GLN A 34 0.95 -21.75 -0.35
C GLN A 34 2.17 -20.84 -0.23
N ASP A 35 2.42 -20.00 -1.23
CA ASP A 35 3.53 -19.03 -1.18
C ASP A 35 3.35 -18.02 -0.05
N TYR A 36 2.13 -17.53 0.16
CA TYR A 36 1.79 -16.64 1.27
C TYR A 36 2.02 -17.32 2.64
N LEU A 37 1.58 -18.57 2.80
CA LEU A 37 1.81 -19.33 4.03
C LEU A 37 3.30 -19.53 4.29
N ALA A 38 4.07 -19.90 3.27
CA ALA A 38 5.52 -20.07 3.38
C ALA A 38 6.25 -18.77 3.77
N LEU A 39 5.72 -17.61 3.38
CA LEU A 39 6.20 -16.30 3.82
C LEU A 39 5.89 -16.06 5.31
N THR A 40 4.68 -16.39 5.76
CA THR A 40 4.28 -16.21 7.16
C THR A 40 5.00 -17.14 8.13
N GLU A 41 5.31 -18.38 7.73
CA GLU A 41 6.01 -19.34 8.60
C GLU A 41 7.47 -18.95 8.85
N LYS A 42 8.08 -18.19 7.94
CA LYS A 42 9.47 -17.70 8.05
C LYS A 42 9.60 -16.37 8.81
N GLN A 43 8.59 -16.00 9.60
CA GLN A 43 8.45 -14.72 10.33
C GLN A 43 9.65 -14.29 11.20
N SER A 44 10.65 -15.15 11.42
CA SER A 44 11.83 -14.82 12.23
C SER A 44 12.82 -13.87 11.54
N GLU A 45 12.77 -13.68 10.22
CA GLU A 45 13.67 -12.78 9.48
C GLU A 45 12.91 -11.91 8.49
N ALA A 46 13.14 -10.59 8.53
CA ALA A 46 12.55 -9.65 7.58
C ALA A 46 13.01 -10.00 6.15
N ARG A 47 12.11 -10.57 5.34
CA ARG A 47 12.39 -10.91 3.95
C ARG A 47 12.09 -9.70 3.07
N ILE A 48 13.12 -9.18 2.41
CA ILE A 48 12.96 -8.19 1.36
C ILE A 48 12.32 -8.91 0.16
N ILE A 49 11.08 -8.54 -0.15
CA ILE A 49 10.40 -8.92 -1.39
C ILE A 49 10.53 -7.77 -2.40
N ASP A 50 10.55 -8.09 -3.69
CA ASP A 50 10.54 -7.08 -4.74
C ASP A 50 9.11 -6.68 -5.14
N VAL A 51 8.98 -5.65 -5.99
CA VAL A 51 7.66 -5.13 -6.40
C VAL A 51 6.86 -6.17 -7.18
N LYS A 52 7.52 -7.04 -7.95
CA LYS A 52 6.87 -8.08 -8.76
C LYS A 52 6.29 -9.17 -7.87
N GLU A 53 7.06 -9.66 -6.91
CA GLU A 53 6.64 -10.63 -5.91
C GLU A 53 5.51 -10.05 -5.04
N PHE A 54 5.63 -8.80 -4.60
CA PHE A 54 4.57 -8.12 -3.86
C PHE A 54 3.25 -8.09 -4.63
N ARG A 55 3.23 -7.59 -5.87
CA ARG A 55 2.01 -7.50 -6.69
C ARG A 55 1.35 -8.86 -6.93
N ARG A 56 2.16 -9.91 -7.05
CA ARG A 56 1.68 -11.28 -7.25
C ARG A 56 1.03 -11.85 -5.99
N LEU A 57 1.68 -11.69 -4.84
CA LEU A 57 1.24 -12.27 -3.57
C LEU A 57 0.10 -11.51 -2.92
N PHE A 58 0.13 -10.19 -3.06
CA PHE A 58 -0.82 -9.28 -2.46
C PHE A 58 -1.65 -8.69 -3.59
N GLY A 59 -2.75 -9.36 -3.95
CA GLY A 59 -3.69 -8.84 -4.95
C GLY A 59 -4.32 -7.51 -4.51
N GLU A 60 -4.74 -6.73 -5.51
CA GLU A 60 -5.47 -5.48 -5.35
C GLU A 60 -6.86 -5.71 -4.73
N ASP A 61 -7.34 -4.72 -3.98
CA ASP A 61 -8.64 -4.75 -3.33
C ASP A 61 -9.36 -3.42 -3.57
N TRP A 62 -10.33 -3.45 -4.48
CA TRP A 62 -11.14 -2.30 -4.86
C TRP A 62 -11.95 -1.75 -3.67
N GLY A 63 -12.35 -2.62 -2.74
CA GLY A 63 -13.07 -2.24 -1.53
C GLY A 63 -12.20 -1.48 -0.52
N LYS A 64 -10.88 -1.51 -0.71
CA LYS A 64 -9.91 -0.71 0.06
C LYS A 64 -9.28 0.43 -0.77
N SER A 65 -9.69 0.60 -2.03
CA SER A 65 -9.04 1.50 -2.98
C SER A 65 -7.54 1.21 -3.16
N GLN A 66 -7.16 -0.07 -3.19
CA GLN A 66 -5.78 -0.50 -3.39
C GLN A 66 -5.48 -0.73 -4.87
N PHE A 67 -4.57 0.08 -5.44
CA PHE A 67 -4.11 -0.03 -6.81
C PHE A 67 -2.58 -0.05 -6.82
N TRP A 68 -1.99 -1.04 -7.49
CA TRP A 68 -0.54 -1.20 -7.50
C TRP A 68 0.10 -0.48 -8.67
N TYR A 69 1.17 0.25 -8.37
CA TYR A 69 1.96 0.88 -9.42
C TYR A 69 2.59 -0.16 -10.35
N SER A 70 2.89 0.28 -11.57
CA SER A 70 3.83 -0.46 -12.41
C SER A 70 5.19 -0.57 -11.71
N GLU A 71 5.91 -1.67 -11.95
CA GLU A 71 7.26 -1.87 -11.43
C GLU A 71 8.18 -0.70 -11.81
N ALA A 72 8.10 -0.27 -13.08
CA ALA A 72 8.91 0.84 -13.58
C ALA A 72 8.68 2.13 -12.79
N PHE A 73 7.42 2.51 -12.55
CA PHE A 73 7.12 3.72 -11.78
C PHE A 73 7.55 3.58 -10.31
N ALA A 74 7.27 2.44 -9.67
CA ALA A 74 7.62 2.21 -8.28
C ALA A 74 9.13 2.35 -8.04
N TYR A 75 9.95 1.78 -8.92
CA TYR A 75 11.41 1.91 -8.84
C TYR A 75 11.90 3.31 -9.18
N GLN A 76 11.33 3.98 -10.19
CA GLN A 76 11.66 5.39 -10.48
C GLN A 76 11.40 6.30 -9.29
N LEU A 77 10.25 6.14 -8.63
CA LEU A 77 9.91 6.90 -7.44
C LEU A 77 10.85 6.58 -6.29
N ALA A 78 11.15 5.30 -6.03
CA ALA A 78 12.13 4.91 -5.00
C ALA A 78 13.50 5.55 -5.26
N SER A 79 14.00 5.52 -6.50
CA SER A 79 15.26 6.18 -6.89
C SER A 79 15.23 7.70 -6.70
N ALA A 80 14.07 8.35 -6.83
CA ALA A 80 13.93 9.77 -6.55
C ALA A 80 13.87 10.08 -5.03
N LEU A 81 13.41 9.13 -4.22
CA LEU A 81 13.32 9.26 -2.77
C LEU A 81 14.66 9.04 -2.06
N HIS A 82 15.49 8.10 -2.52
CA HIS A 82 16.78 7.79 -1.87
C HIS A 82 17.70 8.99 -1.66
N PRO A 83 17.87 9.92 -2.63
CA PRO A 83 18.66 11.13 -2.43
C PRO A 83 18.13 12.09 -1.36
N LEU A 84 16.87 11.96 -0.96
CA LEU A 84 16.28 12.74 0.14
C LEU A 84 16.64 12.17 1.52
N CYS A 85 17.23 10.97 1.57
CA CYS A 85 17.43 10.20 2.78
C CYS A 85 18.92 10.12 3.17
N LEU A 86 19.19 10.40 4.44
CA LEU A 86 20.45 10.20 5.13
C LEU A 86 20.32 9.03 6.14
N PRO A 87 21.42 8.54 6.74
CA PRO A 87 21.39 7.43 7.70
C PRO A 87 20.49 7.62 8.92
N SER A 88 20.15 8.86 9.28
CA SER A 88 19.22 9.15 10.37
C SER A 88 17.80 9.46 9.89
N THR A 89 17.55 9.46 8.58
CA THR A 89 16.28 9.91 8.02
C THR A 89 15.15 8.97 8.37
N ARG A 90 14.06 9.50 8.91
CA ARG A 90 12.80 8.78 9.11
C ARG A 90 11.86 9.08 7.95
N ILE A 91 11.59 8.06 7.14
CA ILE A 91 10.68 8.14 6.00
C ILE A 91 9.44 7.29 6.26
N ALA A 92 8.27 7.93 6.22
CA ALA A 92 6.99 7.26 6.41
C ALA A 92 6.26 7.11 5.08
N PHE A 93 5.75 5.91 4.81
CA PHE A 93 4.92 5.57 3.65
C PHE A 93 3.49 5.37 4.14
N LEU A 94 2.60 6.28 3.76
CA LEU A 94 1.19 6.26 4.15
C LEU A 94 0.35 5.83 2.96
N CYS A 95 -0.39 4.73 3.10
CA CYS A 95 -1.28 4.19 2.06
C CYS A 95 -0.60 3.86 0.71
N CYS A 96 0.73 3.81 0.64
CA CYS A 96 1.50 3.58 -0.59
C CYS A 96 2.47 2.38 -0.49
N PRO A 97 1.96 1.16 -0.24
CA PRO A 97 2.80 -0.02 0.02
C PRO A 97 3.74 -0.37 -1.13
N THR A 98 3.35 -0.12 -2.39
CA THR A 98 4.19 -0.42 -3.56
C THR A 98 5.48 0.40 -3.57
N THR A 99 5.44 1.69 -3.19
CA THR A 99 6.66 2.51 -3.07
C THR A 99 7.52 2.03 -1.92
N PHE A 100 6.93 1.67 -0.77
CA PHE A 100 7.68 1.11 0.35
C PHE A 100 8.45 -0.14 -0.07
N VAL A 101 7.82 -1.07 -0.77
CA VAL A 101 8.47 -2.28 -1.28
C VAL A 101 9.60 -1.95 -2.26
N ALA A 102 9.38 -1.02 -3.20
CA ALA A 102 10.42 -0.59 -4.13
C ALA A 102 11.60 0.02 -3.39
N PHE A 103 11.35 0.96 -2.48
CA PHE A 103 12.35 1.61 -1.63
C PHE A 103 13.16 0.61 -0.81
N GLN A 104 12.50 -0.45 -0.32
CA GLN A 104 13.12 -1.47 0.50
C GLN A 104 13.95 -2.48 -0.30
N SER A 105 13.59 -2.73 -1.57
CA SER A 105 14.22 -3.75 -2.43
C SER A 105 15.36 -3.23 -3.30
N THR A 106 15.57 -1.93 -3.35
CA THR A 106 16.67 -1.28 -4.07
C THR A 106 18.02 -1.33 -3.30
N PRO A 107 19.16 -1.58 -3.97
CA PRO A 107 20.50 -1.57 -3.36
C PRO A 107 20.87 -0.26 -2.66
N GLU A 108 20.31 0.86 -3.11
CA GLU A 108 20.52 2.21 -2.57
C GLU A 108 20.09 2.30 -1.10
N LYS A 109 19.09 1.51 -0.67
CA LYS A 109 18.67 1.43 0.74
C LYS A 109 19.84 1.08 1.66
N ILE A 110 20.66 0.10 1.25
CA ILE A 110 21.79 -0.41 2.03
C ILE A 110 22.80 0.72 2.33
N HIS A 111 22.89 1.70 1.45
CA HIS A 111 23.80 2.84 1.59
C HIS A 111 23.15 4.00 2.38
N SER A 112 21.83 4.17 2.26
CA SER A 112 21.13 5.28 2.90
C SER A 112 21.02 5.15 4.41
N GLY A 113 20.93 3.94 4.98
CA GLY A 113 20.70 3.72 6.42
C GLY A 113 19.34 4.21 6.95
N ALA A 114 18.47 4.73 6.07
CA ALA A 114 17.23 5.38 6.46
C ALA A 114 16.23 4.43 7.13
N HIS A 115 15.48 4.97 8.09
CA HIS A 115 14.41 4.29 8.81
C HIS A 115 13.09 4.45 8.05
N ALA A 116 12.78 3.47 7.19
CA ALA A 116 11.51 3.41 6.49
C ALA A 116 10.42 2.76 7.35
N HIS A 117 9.21 3.32 7.34
CA HIS A 117 8.05 2.78 8.05
C HIS A 117 6.79 2.85 7.19
N LEU A 118 6.01 1.78 7.17
CA LEU A 118 4.77 1.63 6.41
C LEU A 118 3.57 1.75 7.36
N LEU A 119 2.67 2.68 7.06
CA LEU A 119 1.36 2.84 7.69
C LEU A 119 0.29 2.42 6.67
N GLU A 120 -0.31 1.25 6.90
CA GLU A 120 -1.35 0.69 6.02
C GLU A 120 -2.45 0.00 6.82
N TYR A 121 -3.66 -0.03 6.25
CA TYR A 121 -4.82 -0.74 6.74
C TYR A 121 -4.71 -2.26 6.51
N ASP A 122 -4.01 -2.69 5.46
CA ASP A 122 -3.91 -4.11 5.13
C ASP A 122 -2.86 -4.85 5.97
N GLU A 123 -3.34 -5.60 6.96
CA GLU A 123 -2.52 -6.36 7.90
C GLU A 123 -1.67 -7.45 7.25
N ARG A 124 -1.97 -7.87 6.02
CA ARG A 124 -1.16 -8.86 5.30
C ARG A 124 0.28 -8.37 5.12
N PHE A 125 0.49 -7.04 5.05
CA PHE A 125 1.79 -6.43 4.80
C PHE A 125 2.76 -6.52 5.98
N LYS A 126 2.24 -6.76 7.20
CA LYS A 126 3.04 -7.08 8.37
C LYS A 126 3.99 -8.26 8.11
N THR A 127 3.58 -9.20 7.27
CA THR A 127 4.35 -10.40 6.92
C THR A 127 5.72 -10.08 6.29
N PHE A 128 5.81 -9.05 5.44
CA PHE A 128 7.08 -8.69 4.79
C PHE A 128 7.75 -7.46 5.41
N ALA A 129 6.96 -6.51 5.94
CA ALA A 129 7.50 -5.28 6.53
C ALA A 129 7.95 -5.48 7.99
N GLY A 130 7.46 -6.52 8.68
CA GLY A 130 7.87 -6.85 10.04
C GLY A 130 7.70 -5.67 11.00
N GLY A 131 8.78 -5.31 11.70
CA GLY A 131 8.80 -4.17 12.62
C GLY A 131 8.68 -2.79 11.98
N GLN A 132 8.77 -2.71 10.65
CA GLN A 132 8.62 -1.47 9.88
C GLN A 132 7.17 -1.23 9.44
N TYR A 133 6.20 -1.97 10.01
CA TYR A 133 4.78 -1.83 9.70
C TYR A 133 3.98 -1.39 10.92
N SER A 134 2.97 -0.57 10.69
CA SER A 134 1.93 -0.28 11.66
C SER A 134 0.56 -0.28 10.99
N PHE A 135 -0.38 -0.94 11.65
CA PHE A 135 -1.77 -0.89 11.23
C PHE A 135 -2.27 0.55 11.34
N TYR A 136 -2.79 1.07 10.24
CA TYR A 136 -3.26 2.43 10.13
C TYR A 136 -4.68 2.43 9.56
N ASN A 137 -5.61 3.00 10.33
CA ASN A 137 -6.98 3.21 9.87
C ASN A 137 -7.19 4.69 9.59
N LEU A 138 -7.30 5.05 8.31
CA LEU A 138 -7.55 6.43 7.88
C LEU A 138 -8.80 7.05 8.54
N HIS A 139 -9.83 6.27 8.83
CA HIS A 139 -11.05 6.77 9.50
C HIS A 139 -10.86 7.02 11.00
N LYS A 140 -9.71 6.63 11.55
CA LYS A 140 -9.26 6.90 12.92
C LYS A 140 -7.79 7.35 12.88
N PRO A 141 -7.50 8.50 12.25
CA PRO A 141 -6.18 8.85 11.74
C PRO A 141 -5.09 9.02 12.80
N LEU A 142 -5.45 9.13 14.08
CA LEU A 142 -4.54 9.31 15.22
C LEU A 142 -4.45 8.07 16.12
N ASP A 143 -5.31 7.07 15.92
CA ASP A 143 -5.36 5.88 16.78
C ASP A 143 -4.21 4.93 16.42
N GLY A 144 -3.37 4.60 17.41
CA GLY A 144 -2.33 3.59 17.26
C GLY A 144 -1.14 4.01 16.39
N LEU A 145 -0.93 5.32 16.17
CA LEU A 145 0.27 5.81 15.52
C LEU A 145 1.53 5.46 16.34
N PRO A 146 2.67 5.08 15.70
CA PRO A 146 3.90 4.75 16.41
C PRO A 146 4.46 5.97 17.15
N GLU A 147 4.65 5.84 18.46
CA GLU A 147 5.11 6.94 19.33
C GLU A 147 6.46 7.49 18.88
N ASP A 148 7.35 6.64 18.37
CA ASP A 148 8.69 7.03 17.93
C ASP A 148 8.69 7.81 16.60
N LEU A 149 7.56 7.85 15.89
CA LEU A 149 7.39 8.63 14.67
C LEU A 149 6.71 9.99 14.90
N LEU A 150 6.08 10.22 16.05
CA LEU A 150 5.33 11.46 16.32
C LEU A 150 6.25 12.69 16.31
N GLY A 151 6.02 13.59 15.34
CA GLY A 151 6.83 14.79 15.12
C GLY A 151 8.27 14.51 14.68
N GLN A 152 8.59 13.29 14.24
CA GLN A 152 9.94 12.85 13.89
C GLN A 152 10.10 12.46 12.43
N VAL A 153 9.04 12.47 11.61
CA VAL A 153 9.12 12.09 10.20
C VAL A 153 9.70 13.23 9.36
N ASP A 154 10.77 12.90 8.65
CA ASP A 154 11.53 13.82 7.81
C ASP A 154 11.01 13.84 6.37
N VAL A 155 10.53 12.70 5.88
CA VAL A 155 9.94 12.53 4.56
C VAL A 155 8.66 11.71 4.71
N ALA A 156 7.52 12.28 4.33
CA ALA A 156 6.27 11.55 4.22
C ALA A 156 5.96 11.31 2.74
N VAL A 157 5.74 10.06 2.36
CA VAL A 157 5.29 9.66 1.03
C VAL A 157 3.87 9.14 1.18
N VAL A 158 2.93 9.68 0.40
CA VAL A 158 1.50 9.49 0.65
C VAL A 158 0.75 9.22 -0.65
N ASP A 159 -0.11 8.22 -0.65
CA ASP A 159 -1.08 7.97 -1.74
C ASP A 159 -2.49 7.78 -1.15
N PRO A 160 -3.29 8.85 -1.01
CA PRO A 160 -4.58 8.80 -0.31
C PRO A 160 -5.62 7.94 -1.04
N PRO A 161 -6.35 7.03 -0.34
CA PRO A 161 -7.40 6.24 -0.98
C PRO A 161 -8.63 7.09 -1.36
N TYR A 162 -9.38 6.66 -2.37
CA TYR A 162 -10.64 7.31 -2.83
C TYR A 162 -10.53 8.75 -3.37
N LEU A 163 -9.36 9.42 -3.27
CA LEU A 163 -9.09 10.75 -3.82
C LEU A 163 -10.27 11.73 -3.61
N THR A 164 -10.70 11.89 -2.36
CA THR A 164 -11.75 12.86 -1.99
C THR A 164 -11.18 13.91 -1.05
N ARG A 165 -11.84 15.07 -0.95
CA ARG A 165 -11.50 16.09 0.06
C ARG A 165 -11.45 15.51 1.48
N GLN A 166 -12.46 14.75 1.86
CA GLN A 166 -12.56 14.15 3.18
C GLN A 166 -11.38 13.22 3.48
N THR A 167 -11.01 12.35 2.53
CA THR A 167 -9.83 11.47 2.68
C THR A 167 -8.56 12.29 2.89
N ASN A 168 -8.33 13.30 2.04
CA ASN A 168 -7.12 14.14 2.13
C ASN A 168 -7.07 14.91 3.46
N GLU A 169 -8.20 15.39 3.98
CA GLU A 169 -8.28 16.04 5.29
C GLU A 169 -7.94 15.09 6.45
N LEU A 170 -8.33 13.81 6.37
CA LEU A 170 -7.96 12.79 7.35
C LEU A 170 -6.47 12.44 7.27
N VAL A 171 -5.93 12.30 6.06
CA VAL A 171 -4.50 12.12 5.83
C VAL A 171 -3.70 13.27 6.43
N VAL A 172 -4.13 14.52 6.23
CA VAL A 172 -3.47 15.71 6.79
C VAL A 172 -3.43 15.67 8.32
N GLN A 173 -4.44 15.14 9.00
CA GLN A 173 -4.39 14.97 10.46
C GLN A 173 -3.26 14.03 10.88
N THR A 174 -3.09 12.92 10.19
CA THR A 174 -1.96 11.99 10.43
C THR A 174 -0.62 12.66 10.12
N LEU A 175 -0.51 13.38 9.00
CA LEU A 175 0.74 14.06 8.63
C LEU A 175 1.16 15.10 9.67
N LYS A 176 0.22 15.89 10.21
CA LYS A 176 0.48 16.85 11.29
C LYS A 176 1.00 16.20 12.56
N ALA A 177 0.57 14.97 12.85
CA ALA A 177 1.04 14.23 14.02
C ALA A 177 2.43 13.62 13.82
N LEU A 178 2.75 13.17 12.59
CA LEU A 178 3.98 12.44 12.30
C LEU A 178 5.14 13.34 11.87
N MET A 179 4.89 14.34 11.03
CA MET A 179 5.95 15.10 10.38
C MET A 179 6.62 16.08 11.33
N ARG A 180 7.94 16.29 11.14
CA ARG A 180 8.65 17.38 11.81
C ARG A 180 7.95 18.71 11.50
N PRO A 181 7.76 19.59 12.50
CA PRO A 181 7.08 20.86 12.31
C PRO A 181 7.69 21.71 11.18
N PRO A 182 6.88 22.58 10.53
CA PRO A 182 7.36 23.47 9.48
C PRO A 182 8.52 24.37 9.95
N GLY A 183 9.50 24.59 9.08
CA GLY A 183 10.70 25.40 9.35
C GLY A 183 11.81 25.08 8.34
N ASN A 184 13.00 25.68 8.51
CA ASN A 184 14.14 25.44 7.62
C ASN A 184 14.57 23.96 7.53
N ASP A 185 14.30 23.17 8.59
CA ASP A 185 14.57 21.73 8.66
C ASP A 185 13.26 20.90 8.76
N GLY A 186 12.12 21.48 8.36
CA GLY A 186 10.81 20.83 8.41
C GLY A 186 10.73 19.55 7.57
N GLY A 187 9.73 18.71 7.86
CA GLY A 187 9.49 17.50 7.08
C GLY A 187 9.10 17.81 5.63
N LYS A 188 9.48 16.93 4.70
CA LYS A 188 9.13 17.01 3.28
C LYS A 188 7.95 16.10 2.98
N LEU A 189 7.00 16.58 2.19
CA LEU A 189 5.85 15.80 1.73
C LEU A 189 6.03 15.44 0.25
N VAL A 190 5.83 14.17 -0.07
CA VAL A 190 5.67 13.66 -1.45
C VAL A 190 4.27 13.07 -1.55
N LEU A 191 3.39 13.76 -2.29
CA LEU A 191 2.00 13.38 -2.45
C LEU A 191 1.78 12.77 -3.84
N LEU A 192 1.40 11.49 -3.88
CA LEU A 192 0.81 10.87 -5.06
C LEU A 192 -0.68 11.19 -5.07
N THR A 193 -1.16 11.67 -6.21
CA THR A 193 -2.53 12.15 -6.35
C THR A 193 -2.94 12.19 -7.83
N SER A 194 -4.13 12.72 -8.11
CA SER A 194 -4.70 12.86 -9.45
C SER A 194 -5.21 14.28 -9.70
N GLU A 195 -5.28 14.67 -10.98
CA GLU A 195 -5.88 15.92 -11.45
C GLU A 195 -7.31 16.11 -10.92
N SER A 196 -8.06 15.02 -10.67
CA SER A 196 -9.42 15.09 -10.14
C SER A 196 -9.57 15.81 -8.79
N VAL A 197 -8.49 15.87 -8.00
CA VAL A 197 -8.45 16.56 -6.71
C VAL A 197 -7.51 17.76 -6.67
N GLU A 198 -6.92 18.16 -7.79
CA GLU A 198 -5.99 19.30 -7.85
C GLU A 198 -6.60 20.55 -7.19
N HIS A 199 -7.86 20.85 -7.51
CA HIS A 199 -8.61 22.01 -7.01
C HIS A 199 -8.77 22.09 -5.48
N ILE A 200 -8.49 21.01 -4.73
CA ILE A 200 -8.56 21.03 -3.26
C ILE A 200 -7.20 21.07 -2.57
N LEU A 201 -6.10 20.79 -3.28
CA LEU A 201 -4.79 20.52 -2.67
C LEU A 201 -4.28 21.71 -1.88
N ASP A 202 -4.25 22.91 -2.48
CA ASP A 202 -3.79 24.13 -1.81
C ASP A 202 -4.57 24.44 -0.52
N GLY A 203 -5.87 24.14 -0.51
CA GLY A 203 -6.72 24.39 0.65
C GLY A 203 -6.58 23.34 1.75
N VAL A 204 -6.32 22.07 1.40
CA VAL A 204 -6.23 20.97 2.37
C VAL A 204 -4.82 20.84 2.94
N TYR A 205 -3.79 21.08 2.14
CA TYR A 205 -2.38 20.88 2.50
C TYR A 205 -1.61 22.17 2.76
N SER A 206 -2.29 23.32 2.93
CA SER A 206 -1.68 24.64 3.11
C SER A 206 -0.56 24.71 4.16
N ASP A 207 -0.64 23.86 5.19
CA ASP A 207 0.29 23.84 6.31
C ASP A 207 1.66 23.19 5.95
N PHE A 208 1.76 22.53 4.80
CA PHE A 208 2.98 21.86 4.32
C PHE A 208 3.73 22.66 3.25
N GLY A 209 3.29 23.90 2.97
CA GLY A 209 3.83 24.74 1.91
C GLY A 209 3.10 24.55 0.58
N PRO A 210 3.54 25.25 -0.48
CA PRO A 210 2.98 25.09 -1.81
C PRO A 210 3.25 23.68 -2.33
N LEU A 211 2.22 23.03 -2.88
CA LEU A 211 2.30 21.73 -3.56
C LEU A 211 2.54 21.89 -5.06
#